data_AF-A0A8E2VN41-F1
#
_entry.id   AF-A0A8E2VN41-F1
#
_cell.length_a   1.000
_cell.length_b   1.000
_cell.length_c   1.000
_cell.angle_alpha   90.00
_cell.angle_beta   90.00
_cell.angle_gamma   90.00
#
_symmetry.space_group_name_H-M   'P 1'
#
loop_
_entity.id
_entity.type
_entity.pdbx_description
1 polymer ?
#
loop_
_entity_poly.entity_id
_entity_poly.type
_entity_poly.pdbx_seq_one_letter_code
_entity_poly.pdbx_strand_id
1 'polypeptide(L)'
;MGMMNAALGMLFSGGPNVVREAAEVFRVNAEAADKRDLELQRAVLEEFAREFAQPRQTLFDALIDGANRLPRPLLALGTVGLAISAMVDPVWFAARMQGMALVPEPLWWLMGAIISFYFGARYQAKGQDFQRSIAETMAMAPQVARNLQHLRDLSEEAVAIRTARSDSDAVAVSQGANPALEAWRER
;
A
#
# COMPACT_ATOMS: atom_id res chain seq x y z
N MET A 1 -26.91 9.90 -67.57
CA MET A 1 -26.72 10.25 -66.14
C MET A 1 -26.36 8.98 -65.39
N GLY A 2 -25.10 8.77 -64.98
CA GLY A 2 -24.78 7.67 -64.06
C GLY A 2 -23.36 7.10 -64.12
N MET A 3 -22.78 6.90 -65.30
CA MET A 3 -21.51 6.15 -65.41
C MET A 3 -20.27 7.01 -65.11
N MET A 4 -20.25 8.29 -65.53
CA MET A 4 -19.13 9.20 -65.23
C MET A 4 -19.08 9.62 -63.75
N ASN A 5 -20.23 9.76 -63.08
CA ASN A 5 -20.27 10.01 -61.63
C ASN A 5 -19.85 8.79 -60.81
N ALA A 6 -20.12 7.57 -61.28
CA ALA A 6 -19.66 6.34 -60.62
C ALA A 6 -18.14 6.16 -60.74
N ALA A 7 -17.56 6.47 -61.90
CA ALA A 7 -16.12 6.42 -62.12
C ALA A 7 -15.36 7.49 -61.31
N LEU A 8 -15.87 8.73 -61.25
CA LEU A 8 -15.31 9.76 -60.37
C LEU A 8 -15.51 9.40 -58.89
N GLY A 9 -16.65 8.84 -58.51
CA GLY A 9 -16.94 8.43 -57.14
C GLY A 9 -16.01 7.34 -56.61
N MET A 10 -15.56 6.41 -57.48
CA MET A 10 -14.63 5.34 -57.12
C MET A 10 -13.16 5.79 -57.06
N LEU A 11 -12.80 6.83 -57.82
CA LEU A 11 -11.47 7.48 -57.75
C LEU A 11 -11.32 8.40 -56.54
N PHE A 12 -12.43 8.99 -56.08
CA PHE A 12 -12.48 9.84 -54.89
C PHE A 12 -13.09 9.14 -53.66
N SER A 13 -13.31 7.82 -53.68
CA SER A 13 -13.83 7.05 -52.53
C SER A 13 -12.80 6.84 -51.41
N GLY A 14 -11.58 7.38 -51.56
CA GLY A 14 -10.62 7.52 -50.48
C GLY A 14 -11.11 8.60 -49.51
N GLY A 15 -12.00 8.20 -48.60
CA GLY A 15 -12.59 9.10 -47.60
C GLY A 15 -11.55 9.81 -46.72
N PRO A 16 -11.97 10.77 -45.87
CA PRO A 16 -11.10 11.60 -45.04
C PRO A 16 -10.10 10.81 -44.17
N ASN A 17 -10.35 9.51 -43.94
CA ASN A 17 -9.40 8.61 -43.29
C ASN A 17 -8.11 8.37 -44.08
N VAL A 18 -8.13 8.31 -45.42
CA VAL A 18 -6.92 8.00 -46.22
C VAL A 18 -5.94 9.19 -46.23
N VAL A 19 -6.47 10.42 -46.23
CA VAL A 19 -5.66 11.64 -46.11
C VAL A 19 -5.12 11.80 -44.69
N ARG A 20 -5.91 11.44 -43.67
CA ARG A 20 -5.46 11.38 -42.28
C ARG A 20 -4.36 10.35 -42.09
N GLU A 21 -4.54 9.14 -42.62
CA GLU A 21 -3.58 8.03 -42.53
C GLU A 21 -2.27 8.36 -43.26
N ALA A 22 -2.34 9.04 -44.41
CA ALA A 22 -1.14 9.55 -45.11
C ALA A 22 -0.49 10.75 -44.38
N ALA A 23 -1.25 11.63 -43.74
CA ALA A 23 -0.72 12.75 -42.95
C ALA A 23 -0.08 12.28 -41.63
N GLU A 24 -0.59 11.21 -41.02
CA GLU A 24 -0.02 10.56 -39.83
C GLU A 24 1.37 9.93 -40.11
N VAL A 25 1.70 9.63 -41.37
CA VAL A 25 3.05 9.19 -41.81
C VAL A 25 4.08 10.34 -41.78
N PHE A 26 3.65 11.58 -42.03
CA PHE A 26 4.54 12.76 -42.09
C PHE A 26 4.49 13.64 -40.83
N ARG A 27 3.46 13.48 -39.98
CA ARG A 27 3.30 14.22 -38.73
C ARG A 27 2.75 13.29 -37.67
N VAL A 28 3.57 13.02 -36.65
CA VAL A 28 3.19 12.20 -35.50
C VAL A 28 1.89 12.77 -34.91
N ASN A 29 0.88 11.91 -34.80
CA ASN A 29 -0.38 12.25 -34.16
C ASN A 29 -0.11 12.47 -32.66
N ALA A 30 -0.17 13.74 -32.21
CA ALA A 30 0.22 14.14 -30.86
C ALA A 30 -0.55 13.37 -29.79
N GLU A 31 -1.85 13.12 -29.99
CA GLU A 31 -2.66 12.34 -29.06
C GLU A 31 -2.26 10.86 -29.00
N ALA A 32 -1.78 10.28 -30.11
CA ALA A 32 -1.28 8.92 -30.14
C ALA A 32 0.14 8.81 -29.53
N ALA A 33 0.93 9.87 -29.58
CA ALA A 33 2.20 9.97 -28.86
C ALA A 33 1.96 10.11 -27.35
N ASP A 34 1.10 11.02 -26.92
CA ASP A 34 0.77 11.23 -25.50
C ASP A 34 0.15 9.98 -24.86
N LYS A 35 -0.71 9.25 -25.59
CA LYS A 35 -1.25 7.96 -25.11
C LYS A 35 -0.16 6.93 -24.87
N ARG A 36 0.80 6.80 -25.80
CA ARG A 36 1.91 5.85 -25.67
C ARG A 36 2.83 6.23 -24.51
N ASP A 37 3.12 7.52 -24.33
CA ASP A 37 3.93 8.00 -23.21
C ASP A 37 3.25 7.73 -21.86
N LEU A 38 1.94 7.96 -21.75
CA LEU A 38 1.17 7.61 -20.55
C LEU A 38 1.13 6.11 -20.28
N GLU A 39 1.04 5.29 -21.33
CA GLU A 39 1.06 3.83 -21.22
C GLU A 39 2.42 3.34 -20.74
N LEU A 40 3.51 3.92 -21.25
CA LEU A 40 4.88 3.63 -20.86
C LEU A 40 5.12 4.07 -19.40
N GLN A 41 4.65 5.26 -19.01
CA GLN A 41 4.71 5.72 -17.62
C GLN A 41 3.94 4.81 -16.66
N ARG A 42 2.73 4.38 -17.03
CA ARG A 42 1.93 3.44 -16.22
C ARG A 42 2.62 2.09 -16.08
N ALA A 43 3.13 1.54 -17.17
CA ALA A 43 3.87 0.27 -17.15
C ALA A 43 5.10 0.35 -16.25
N VAL A 44 5.88 1.43 -16.35
CA VAL A 44 7.05 1.67 -15.48
C VAL A 44 6.64 1.79 -14.02
N LEU A 45 5.57 2.54 -13.70
CA LEU A 45 5.08 2.69 -12.33
C LEU A 45 4.53 1.38 -11.75
N GLU A 46 3.86 0.55 -12.56
CA GLU A 46 3.38 -0.77 -12.13
C GLU A 46 4.53 -1.75 -11.87
N GLU A 47 5.55 -1.75 -12.73
CA GLU A 47 6.71 -2.61 -12.56
C GLU A 47 7.52 -2.19 -11.33
N PHE A 48 7.73 -0.87 -11.16
CA PHE A 48 8.32 -0.31 -9.95
C PHE A 48 7.48 -0.69 -8.72
N ALA A 49 6.15 -0.52 -8.76
CA ALA A 49 5.28 -0.91 -7.65
C ALA A 49 5.39 -2.41 -7.31
N ARG A 50 5.47 -3.30 -8.31
CA ARG A 50 5.65 -4.75 -8.08
C ARG A 50 6.99 -5.09 -7.46
N GLU A 51 8.06 -4.42 -7.89
CA GLU A 51 9.40 -4.68 -7.37
C GLU A 51 9.57 -4.18 -5.93
N PHE A 52 8.95 -3.05 -5.57
CA PHE A 52 8.99 -2.52 -4.21
C PHE A 52 7.90 -3.09 -3.27
N ALA A 53 6.82 -3.68 -3.80
CA ALA A 53 5.73 -4.25 -2.99
C ALA A 53 6.11 -5.56 -2.27
N GLN A 54 7.14 -6.28 -2.73
CA GLN A 54 7.56 -7.54 -2.12
C GLN A 54 8.96 -7.43 -1.53
N PRO A 55 9.11 -7.03 -0.25
CA PRO A 55 10.28 -7.40 0.49
C PRO A 55 10.29 -8.92 0.62
N ARG A 56 11.07 -9.61 -0.23
CA ARG A 56 11.31 -11.05 -0.13
C ARG A 56 12.10 -11.30 1.15
N GLN A 57 11.40 -11.39 2.28
CA GLN A 57 11.99 -11.79 3.55
C GLN A 57 12.50 -13.22 3.39
N THR A 58 13.80 -13.40 3.38
CA THR A 58 14.40 -14.73 3.32
C THR A 58 14.31 -15.40 4.69
N LEU A 59 14.40 -16.73 4.74
CA LEU A 59 14.47 -17.45 6.02
C LEU A 59 15.70 -17.02 6.84
N PHE A 60 16.78 -16.61 6.16
CA PHE A 60 17.95 -16.01 6.80
C PHE A 60 17.60 -14.68 7.47
N ASP A 61 16.86 -13.80 6.79
CA ASP A 61 16.42 -12.54 7.38
C ASP A 61 15.53 -12.77 8.61
N ALA A 62 14.62 -13.74 8.55
CA ALA A 62 13.76 -14.10 9.68
C ALA A 62 14.57 -14.66 10.87
N LEU A 63 15.61 -15.46 10.61
CA LEU A 63 16.51 -15.96 11.65
C LEU A 63 17.31 -14.82 12.30
N ILE A 64 17.90 -13.95 11.49
CA ILE A 64 18.69 -12.81 11.97
C ILE A 64 17.80 -11.81 12.71
N ASP A 65 16.58 -11.57 12.24
CA ASP A 65 15.61 -10.71 12.93
C ASP A 65 15.17 -11.35 14.26
N GLY A 66 14.92 -12.66 14.28
CA GLY A 66 14.69 -13.42 15.50
C GLY A 66 15.84 -13.25 16.50
N ALA A 67 17.08 -13.52 16.08
CA ALA A 67 18.28 -13.39 16.90
C ALA A 67 18.46 -11.97 17.46
N ASN A 68 18.18 -10.94 16.66
CA ASN A 68 18.23 -9.55 17.10
C ASN A 68 17.09 -9.14 18.05
N ARG A 69 15.99 -9.91 18.08
CA ARG A 69 14.85 -9.68 18.98
C ARG A 69 14.92 -10.48 20.26
N LEU A 70 15.71 -11.55 20.31
CA LEU A 70 15.96 -12.37 21.49
C LEU A 70 16.47 -11.63 22.74
N PRO A 71 17.24 -10.53 22.67
CA PRO A 71 17.77 -9.89 23.87
C PRO A 71 16.67 -9.45 24.85
N ARG A 72 15.55 -8.90 24.35
CA ARG A 72 14.43 -8.46 25.20
C ARG A 72 13.77 -9.61 25.97
N PRO A 73 13.32 -10.70 25.30
CA PRO A 73 12.81 -11.89 25.98
C PRO A 73 13.83 -12.52 26.93
N LEU A 74 15.10 -12.61 26.54
CA LEU A 74 16.15 -13.19 27.38
C LEU A 74 16.37 -12.39 28.66
N LEU A 75 16.36 -11.06 28.59
CA LEU A 75 16.47 -10.22 29.78
C LEU A 75 15.27 -10.42 30.71
N ALA A 76 14.05 -10.46 30.17
CA ALA A 76 12.84 -10.66 30.97
C ALA A 76 12.79 -12.06 31.61
N LEU A 77 13.07 -13.11 30.84
CA LEU A 77 13.10 -14.48 31.37
C LEU A 77 14.30 -14.70 32.29
N GLY A 78 15.43 -14.04 32.01
CA GLY A 78 16.64 -14.08 32.84
C GLY A 78 16.43 -13.46 34.21
N THR A 79 15.72 -12.32 34.31
CA THR A 79 15.42 -11.70 35.61
C THR A 79 14.44 -12.55 36.43
N VAL A 80 13.42 -13.11 35.79
CA VAL A 80 12.50 -14.07 36.44
C VAL A 80 13.26 -15.32 36.88
N GLY A 81 14.13 -15.85 36.03
CA GLY A 81 14.98 -17.00 36.34
C GLY A 81 15.93 -16.73 37.51
N LEU A 82 16.53 -15.54 37.58
CA LEU A 82 17.35 -15.13 38.72
C LEU A 82 16.53 -15.09 40.01
N ALA A 83 15.32 -14.51 39.97
CA ALA A 83 14.43 -14.48 41.14
C ALA A 83 14.04 -15.88 41.60
N ILE A 84 13.74 -16.79 40.67
CA ILE A 84 13.46 -18.20 40.98
C ILE A 84 14.71 -18.87 41.56
N SER A 85 15.90 -18.65 40.98
CA SER A 85 17.14 -19.26 41.46
C SER A 85 17.46 -18.89 42.90
N ALA A 86 17.15 -17.65 43.31
CA ALA A 86 17.31 -17.18 44.68
C ALA A 86 16.39 -17.93 45.67
N MET A 87 15.23 -18.40 45.22
CA MET A 87 14.30 -19.20 46.04
C MET A 87 14.64 -20.69 46.06
N VAL A 88 15.12 -21.24 44.93
CA VAL A 88 15.43 -22.66 44.78
C VAL A 88 16.74 -23.04 45.47
N ASP A 89 17.80 -22.25 45.27
CA ASP A 89 19.11 -22.46 45.90
C ASP A 89 19.74 -21.11 46.32
N PRO A 90 19.44 -20.63 47.53
CA PRO A 90 19.90 -19.33 48.00
C PRO A 90 21.42 -19.27 48.20
N VAL A 91 22.07 -20.39 48.52
CA VAL A 91 23.53 -20.44 48.76
C VAL A 91 24.28 -20.32 47.42
N TRP A 92 23.83 -21.06 46.40
CA TRP A 92 24.38 -20.93 45.05
C TRP A 92 24.22 -19.52 44.49
N PHE A 93 23.04 -18.92 44.67
CA PHE A 93 22.77 -17.54 44.25
C PHE A 93 23.69 -16.54 44.95
N ALA A 94 23.79 -16.61 46.29
CA ALA A 94 24.64 -15.72 47.08
C ALA A 94 26.11 -15.80 46.68
N ALA A 95 26.63 -17.00 46.38
CA ALA A 95 28.00 -17.19 45.92
C ALA A 95 28.27 -16.48 44.57
N ARG A 96 27.30 -16.43 43.65
CA ARG A 96 27.44 -15.66 42.38
C ARG A 96 27.33 -14.15 42.61
N MET A 97 26.48 -13.71 43.52
CA MET A 97 26.36 -12.29 43.87
C MET A 97 27.63 -11.73 44.50
N GLN A 98 28.36 -12.53 45.28
CA GLN A 98 29.70 -12.17 45.77
C GLN A 98 30.67 -11.87 44.62
N GLY A 99 30.66 -12.68 43.56
CA GLY A 99 31.46 -12.43 42.36
C GLY A 99 31.07 -11.13 41.65
N MET A 100 29.77 -10.83 41.55
CA MET A 100 29.29 -9.57 40.96
C MET A 100 29.67 -8.34 41.79
N ALA A 101 29.71 -8.46 43.12
CA ALA A 101 30.11 -7.37 44.01
C ALA A 101 31.59 -6.97 43.84
N LEU A 102 32.43 -7.88 43.33
CA LEU A 102 33.83 -7.61 43.04
C LEU A 102 34.05 -6.94 41.68
N VAL A 103 33.01 -6.82 40.84
CA VAL A 103 33.13 -6.17 39.52
C VAL A 103 33.35 -4.67 39.72
N PRO A 104 34.47 -4.10 39.21
CA PRO A 104 34.75 -2.68 39.32
C PRO A 104 33.66 -1.79 38.72
N GLU A 105 33.36 -0.66 39.37
CA GLU A 105 32.39 0.33 38.89
C GLU A 105 32.61 0.76 37.42
N PRO A 106 33.85 0.99 36.93
CA PRO A 106 34.05 1.37 35.53
C PRO A 106 33.56 0.33 34.52
N LEU A 107 33.56 -0.97 34.87
CA LEU A 107 33.06 -2.02 33.97
C LEU A 107 31.54 -1.99 33.85
N TRP A 108 30.83 -1.59 34.91
CA TRP A 108 29.38 -1.37 34.86
C TRP A 108 29.04 -0.22 33.91
N TRP A 109 29.79 0.89 33.99
CA TRP A 109 29.66 2.02 33.07
C TRP A 109 29.97 1.61 31.62
N LEU A 110 31.03 0.84 31.40
CA LEU A 110 31.41 0.35 30.08
C LEU A 110 30.32 -0.55 29.48
N MET A 111 29.78 -1.49 30.26
CA MET A 111 28.68 -2.36 29.82
C MET A 111 27.45 -1.54 29.46
N GLY A 112 27.07 -0.57 30.30
CA GLY A 112 25.96 0.34 30.03
C GLY A 112 26.17 1.14 28.75
N ALA A 113 27.39 1.65 28.51
CA ALA A 113 27.74 2.40 27.32
C ALA A 113 27.66 1.54 26.04
N ILE A 114 28.19 0.31 26.07
CA ILE A 114 28.18 -0.61 24.91
C ILE A 114 26.73 -1.00 24.56
N ILE A 115 25.92 -1.38 25.54
CA ILE A 115 24.52 -1.74 25.34
C ILE A 115 23.73 -0.53 24.79
N SER A 116 23.93 0.64 25.38
CA SER A 116 23.26 1.88 24.95
C SER A 116 23.66 2.27 23.53
N PHE A 117 24.93 2.10 23.16
CA PHE A 117 25.39 2.37 21.80
C PHE A 117 24.78 1.39 20.79
N TYR A 118 24.81 0.09 21.10
CA TYR A 118 24.27 -0.97 20.23
C TYR A 118 22.76 -0.80 19.98
N PHE A 119 21.97 -0.60 21.04
CA PHE A 119 20.52 -0.44 20.89
C PHE A 119 20.10 0.99 20.51
N GLY A 120 20.84 2.01 20.95
CA GLY A 120 20.57 3.41 20.66
C GLY A 120 20.68 3.74 19.17
N ALA A 121 21.71 3.24 18.48
CA ALA A 121 21.86 3.44 17.04
C ALA A 121 20.72 2.77 16.24
N ARG A 122 20.24 1.60 16.68
CA ARG A 122 19.14 0.88 16.03
C ARG A 122 17.78 1.54 16.26
N TYR A 123 17.58 2.17 17.41
CA TYR A 123 16.35 2.94 17.68
C TYR A 123 16.27 4.20 16.82
N GLN A 124 17.41 4.84 16.52
CA GLN A 124 17.47 5.99 15.62
C GLN A 124 17.05 5.62 14.19
N ALA A 125 17.52 4.48 13.66
CA ALA A 125 17.13 4.00 12.33
C ALA A 125 15.62 3.78 12.21
N LYS A 126 14.99 3.17 13.22
CA LYS A 126 13.53 2.94 13.24
C LYS A 126 12.72 4.24 13.33
N GLY A 127 13.28 5.28 13.94
CA GLY A 127 12.68 6.62 13.95
C GLY A 127 12.63 7.24 12.55
N GLN A 128 13.64 6.99 11.71
CA GLN A 128 13.65 7.45 10.32
C GLN A 128 12.61 6.72 9.47
N ASP A 129 12.43 5.42 9.66
CA ASP A 129 11.38 4.64 8.97
C ASP A 129 9.97 5.15 9.32
N PHE A 130 9.75 5.51 10.59
CA PHE A 130 8.48 6.11 11.01
C PHE A 130 8.25 7.47 10.35
N GLN A 131 9.26 8.34 10.33
CA GLN A 131 9.18 9.63 9.62
C GLN A 131 8.90 9.44 8.13
N ARG A 132 9.51 8.44 7.49
CA ARG A 132 9.26 8.09 6.09
C ARG A 132 7.81 7.64 5.86
N SER A 133 7.27 6.78 6.71
CA SER A 133 5.87 6.33 6.60
C SER A 133 4.86 7.47 6.79
N ILE A 134 5.17 8.45 7.65
CA ILE A 134 4.34 9.65 7.81
C ILE A 134 4.41 10.50 6.53
N ALA A 135 5.60 10.73 5.99
CA ALA A 135 5.77 11.49 4.76
C ALA A 135 5.03 10.86 3.57
N GLU A 136 5.09 9.53 3.44
CA GLU A 136 4.39 8.77 2.40
C GLU A 136 2.86 8.87 2.57
N THR A 137 2.36 8.73 3.81
CA THR A 137 0.93 8.88 4.10
C THR A 137 0.45 10.32 3.81
N MET A 138 1.24 11.34 4.16
CA MET A 138 0.93 12.74 3.87
C MET A 138 0.95 13.04 2.36
N ALA A 139 1.83 12.39 1.59
CA ALA A 139 1.87 12.53 0.13
C ALA A 139 0.62 11.91 -0.54
N MET A 140 0.05 10.86 0.04
CA MET A 140 -1.17 10.19 -0.47
C MET A 140 -2.47 10.91 -0.09
N ALA A 141 -2.47 11.71 0.99
CA ALA A 141 -3.65 12.44 1.47
C ALA A 141 -4.39 13.28 0.39
N PRO A 142 -3.72 14.11 -0.44
CA PRO A 142 -4.42 14.87 -1.49
C PRO A 142 -5.01 13.97 -2.59
N GLN A 143 -4.38 12.84 -2.89
CA GLN A 143 -4.90 11.85 -3.85
C GLN A 143 -6.20 11.24 -3.33
N VAL A 144 -6.21 10.83 -2.06
CA VAL A 144 -7.40 10.26 -1.40
C VAL A 144 -8.53 11.29 -1.34
N ALA A 145 -8.23 12.55 -1.02
CA ALA A 145 -9.22 13.62 -0.99
C ALA A 145 -9.88 13.85 -2.37
N ARG A 146 -9.08 13.89 -3.44
CA ARG A 146 -9.59 14.01 -4.83
C ARG A 146 -10.46 12.82 -5.22
N ASN A 147 -10.03 11.61 -4.89
CA ASN A 147 -10.80 10.40 -5.18
C ASN A 147 -12.14 10.39 -4.44
N LEU A 148 -12.17 10.83 -3.18
CA LEU A 148 -13.41 10.93 -2.40
C LEU A 148 -14.38 11.97 -2.97
N GLN A 149 -13.86 13.11 -3.45
CA GLN A 149 -14.68 14.13 -4.14
C GLN A 149 -15.31 13.54 -5.40
N HIS A 150 -14.50 12.91 -6.26
CA HIS A 150 -14.98 12.31 -7.50
C HIS A 150 -16.04 11.21 -7.25
N LEU A 151 -15.87 10.39 -6.21
CA LEU A 151 -16.88 9.40 -5.81
C LEU A 151 -18.19 10.04 -5.32
N ARG A 152 -18.10 11.17 -4.61
CA ARG A 152 -19.28 11.91 -4.17
C ARG A 152 -20.02 12.51 -5.36
N ASP A 153 -19.32 13.12 -6.31
CA ASP A 153 -19.92 13.70 -7.52
C ASP A 153 -20.67 12.64 -8.33
N LEU A 154 -20.05 11.46 -8.55
CA LEU A 154 -20.70 10.33 -9.23
C LEU A 154 -21.93 9.82 -8.47
N SER A 155 -21.88 9.83 -7.13
CA SER A 155 -23.01 9.41 -6.31
C SER A 155 -24.19 10.40 -6.40
N GLU A 156 -23.91 11.70 -6.46
CA GLU A 156 -24.91 12.76 -6.61
C GLU A 156 -25.53 12.72 -8.01
N GLU A 157 -24.73 12.49 -9.05
CA GLU A 157 -25.21 12.28 -10.42
C GLU A 157 -26.10 11.04 -10.52
N ALA A 158 -25.69 9.91 -9.93
CA ALA A 158 -26.49 8.69 -9.91
C ALA A 158 -27.81 8.83 -9.11
N VAL A 159 -27.86 9.73 -8.13
CA VAL A 159 -29.09 10.08 -7.41
C VAL A 159 -29.97 10.97 -8.27
N ALA A 160 -29.41 11.99 -8.93
CA ALA A 160 -30.13 12.88 -9.83
C ALA A 160 -30.77 12.14 -11.03
N ILE A 161 -30.06 11.17 -11.60
CA ILE A 161 -30.60 10.30 -12.66
C ILE A 161 -31.76 9.45 -12.14
N ARG A 162 -31.66 8.93 -10.90
CA ARG A 162 -32.74 8.14 -10.29
C ARG A 162 -33.97 8.96 -9.96
N THR A 163 -33.82 10.19 -9.46
CA THR A 163 -34.95 11.09 -9.17
C THR A 163 -35.62 11.57 -10.45
N ALA A 164 -34.84 11.98 -11.46
CA ALA A 164 -35.38 12.36 -12.77
C ALA A 164 -36.12 11.20 -13.46
N ARG A 165 -35.63 9.96 -13.28
CA ARG A 165 -36.30 8.76 -13.76
C ARG A 165 -37.53 8.40 -12.94
N SER A 166 -37.52 8.61 -11.62
CA SER A 166 -38.68 8.40 -10.76
C SER A 166 -39.81 9.40 -11.04
N ASP A 167 -39.49 10.62 -11.43
CA ASP A 167 -40.48 11.65 -11.81
C ASP A 167 -41.08 11.40 -13.21
N SER A 168 -40.33 10.71 -14.09
CA SER A 168 -40.81 10.33 -15.43
C SER A 168 -41.50 8.96 -15.46
N ASP A 169 -41.12 8.03 -14.58
CA ASP A 169 -41.74 6.70 -14.40
C ASP A 169 -42.72 6.68 -13.20
N ALA A 170 -43.48 7.76 -12.96
CA ALA A 170 -44.55 7.78 -11.95
C ALA A 170 -45.76 6.88 -12.35
N VAL A 171 -45.49 5.63 -12.69
CA VAL A 171 -46.43 4.51 -12.59
C VAL A 171 -46.24 3.94 -11.19
N ALA A 172 -47.33 3.92 -10.41
CA ALA A 172 -47.35 3.44 -9.04
C ALA A 172 -46.70 2.04 -8.92
N VAL A 173 -45.45 1.99 -8.46
CA VAL A 173 -44.81 0.75 -8.04
C VAL A 173 -45.48 0.34 -6.74
N SER A 174 -46.45 -0.57 -6.83
CA SER A 174 -47.03 -1.22 -5.66
C SER A 174 -45.90 -1.87 -4.87
N GLN A 175 -45.70 -1.43 -3.62
CA GLN A 175 -44.83 -2.06 -2.63
C GLN A 175 -45.39 -3.43 -2.21
N GLY A 176 -45.48 -4.37 -3.16
CA GLY A 176 -45.74 -5.77 -2.86
C GLY A 176 -44.59 -6.36 -2.07
N ALA A 177 -44.90 -7.16 -1.05
CA ALA A 177 -43.94 -7.84 -0.19
C ALA A 177 -42.87 -8.54 -1.05
N ASN A 178 -41.60 -8.26 -0.76
CA ASN A 178 -40.48 -8.80 -1.52
C ASN A 178 -40.23 -10.26 -1.06
N PRO A 179 -40.52 -11.27 -1.89
CA PRO A 179 -40.41 -12.68 -1.51
C PRO A 179 -38.97 -13.10 -1.18
N ALA A 180 -37.97 -12.41 -1.72
CA ALA A 180 -36.57 -12.70 -1.41
C ALA A 180 -36.16 -12.26 0.00
N LEU A 181 -36.81 -11.23 0.56
CA LEU A 181 -36.56 -10.76 1.92
C LEU A 181 -37.25 -11.65 2.98
N GLU A 182 -38.40 -12.24 2.65
CA GLU A 182 -39.08 -13.20 3.52
C GLU A 182 -38.29 -14.51 3.61
N ALA A 183 -37.83 -15.03 2.47
CA ALA A 183 -37.00 -16.24 2.41
C ALA A 183 -35.67 -16.12 3.18
N TRP A 184 -35.14 -14.91 3.35
CA TRP A 184 -33.92 -14.67 4.13
C TRP A 184 -34.18 -14.62 5.64
N ARG A 185 -35.36 -14.15 6.06
CA ARG A 185 -35.73 -14.08 7.49
C ARG A 185 -36.09 -15.44 8.07
N GLU A 186 -36.47 -16.40 7.24
CA GLU A 186 -36.79 -17.78 7.64
C GLU A 186 -35.56 -18.69 7.75
N ARG A 187 -34.34 -18.17 7.56
CA ARG A 187 -33.07 -18.93 7.61
C ARG A 187 -32.17 -18.47 8.74
#